data_AF-A0A662CYV1-F1
#
_entry.id   AF-A0A662CYV1-F1
#
_cell.length_a   1.000
_cell.length_b   1.000
_cell.length_c   1.000
_cell.angle_alpha   90.00
_cell.angle_beta   90.00
_cell.angle_gamma   90.00
#
_symmetry.space_group_name_H-M   'P 1'
#
loop_
_entity.id
_entity.type
_entity.pdbx_description
1 polymer ?
#
loop_
_entity_poly.entity_id
_entity_poly.type
_entity_poly.pdbx_seq_one_letter_code
_entity_poly.pdbx_strand_id
1 'polypeptide(L)'
;MWTWLFLPLLIFLARVIDVTLQTLRIIFISRGLKYIAPFVGFFEILIWLLAIQQIMINLHNPLCMLAYAAGFAMGNFVGLSLEQKLSMGTVIVRLITTKDISPLKEILNSRKFGLTTISARGAKGPVQILYIV
;
A
#
# COMPACT_ATOMS: atom_id res chain seq x y z
N MET A 1 -28.80 -0.29 -26.99
CA MET A 1 -27.68 -1.22 -27.21
C MET A 1 -26.37 -0.70 -26.60
N TRP A 2 -25.99 0.57 -26.81
CA TRP A 2 -24.78 1.18 -26.21
C TRP A 2 -24.80 1.32 -24.67
N THR A 3 -25.97 1.50 -24.07
CA THR A 3 -26.16 1.60 -22.61
C THR A 3 -25.79 0.34 -21.85
N TRP A 4 -25.79 -0.83 -22.50
CA TRP A 4 -25.55 -2.13 -21.83
C TRP A 4 -24.07 -2.45 -21.64
N LEU A 5 -23.15 -1.79 -22.34
CA LEU A 5 -21.70 -1.95 -22.17
C LEU A 5 -21.04 -0.75 -21.47
N PHE A 6 -21.52 0.46 -21.74
CA PHE A 6 -20.97 1.67 -21.14
C PHE A 6 -21.20 1.75 -19.63
N LEU A 7 -22.39 1.38 -19.16
CA LEU A 7 -22.73 1.38 -17.73
C LEU A 7 -21.87 0.41 -16.92
N PRO A 8 -21.74 -0.89 -17.30
CA PRO A 8 -20.86 -1.82 -16.59
C PRO A 8 -19.41 -1.37 -16.56
N LEU A 9 -18.89 -0.81 -17.67
CA LEU A 9 -17.52 -0.32 -17.73
C LEU A 9 -17.29 0.89 -16.80
N LEU A 10 -18.25 1.81 -16.75
CA LEU A 10 -18.22 2.95 -15.83
C LEU A 10 -18.26 2.48 -14.36
N ILE A 11 -19.13 1.52 -14.05
CA ILE A 11 -19.22 0.91 -12.70
C ILE A 11 -17.89 0.24 -12.34
N PHE A 12 -17.30 -0.52 -13.26
CA PHE A 12 -16.00 -1.15 -13.07
C PHE A 12 -14.93 -0.10 -12.73
N LEU A 13 -14.78 0.94 -13.54
CA LEU A 13 -13.78 2.00 -13.30
C LEU A 13 -14.03 2.74 -11.99
N ALA A 14 -15.28 3.10 -11.70
CA ALA A 14 -15.65 3.74 -10.44
C ALA A 14 -15.28 2.87 -9.23
N ARG A 15 -15.48 1.55 -9.31
CA ARG A 15 -15.10 0.60 -8.25
C ARG A 15 -13.59 0.42 -8.12
N VAL A 16 -12.86 0.41 -9.22
CA VAL A 16 -11.40 0.37 -9.18
C VAL A 16 -10.86 1.59 -8.43
N ILE A 17 -11.36 2.79 -8.75
CA ILE A 17 -10.96 4.04 -8.10
C ILE A 17 -11.36 4.01 -6.61
N ASP A 18 -12.60 3.65 -6.29
CA ASP A 18 -13.09 3.57 -4.91
C ASP A 18 -12.21 2.68 -4.02
N VAL A 19 -11.96 1.44 -4.44
CA VAL A 19 -11.15 0.48 -3.67
C VAL A 19 -9.70 0.95 -3.58
N THR A 20 -9.16 1.55 -4.64
CA THR A 20 -7.80 2.11 -4.62
C THR A 20 -7.70 3.26 -3.61
N LEU A 21 -8.70 4.15 -3.56
CA LEU A 21 -8.76 5.25 -2.59
C LEU A 21 -8.88 4.73 -1.16
N GLN A 22 -9.64 3.64 -0.95
CA GLN A 22 -9.72 2.97 0.34
C GLN A 22 -8.36 2.47 0.82
N THR A 23 -7.56 1.84 -0.06
CA THR A 23 -6.19 1.44 0.27
C THR A 23 -5.31 2.66 0.59
N LEU A 24 -5.38 3.71 -0.22
CA LEU A 24 -4.62 4.95 0.02
C LEU A 24 -4.99 5.61 1.34
N ARG A 25 -6.27 5.62 1.73
CA ARG A 25 -6.74 6.11 3.02
C ARG A 25 -6.07 5.37 4.17
N ILE A 26 -6.02 4.04 4.11
CA ILE A 26 -5.35 3.21 5.13
C ILE A 26 -3.87 3.59 5.24
N ILE A 27 -3.17 3.77 4.12
CA ILE A 27 -1.77 4.22 4.10
C ILE A 27 -1.63 5.61 4.73
N PHE A 28 -2.51 6.55 4.41
CA PHE A 28 -2.47 7.90 4.96
C PHE A 28 -2.73 7.92 6.47
N ILE A 29 -3.63 7.05 6.96
CA ILE A 29 -3.86 6.84 8.39
C ILE A 29 -2.60 6.28 9.06
N SER A 30 -2.00 5.24 8.48
CA SER A 30 -0.76 4.62 8.96
C SER A 30 0.41 5.63 9.03
N ARG A 31 0.46 6.59 8.09
CA ARG A 31 1.43 7.69 8.07
C ARG A 31 1.10 8.87 8.99
N GLY A 32 -0.03 8.84 9.68
CA GLY A 32 -0.45 9.93 10.57
C GLY A 32 -0.87 11.22 9.85
N LEU A 33 -1.26 11.16 8.57
CA LEU A 33 -1.70 12.31 7.79
C LEU A 33 -3.15 12.70 8.14
N LYS A 34 -3.29 13.43 9.25
CA LYS A 34 -4.59 13.73 9.91
C LYS A 34 -5.60 14.50 9.05
N TYR A 35 -5.17 15.26 8.03
CA TYR A 35 -6.08 16.04 7.17
C TYR A 35 -6.41 15.33 5.86
N ILE A 36 -5.45 14.62 5.26
CA ILE A 36 -5.63 13.96 3.97
C ILE A 36 -6.51 12.71 4.11
N ALA A 37 -6.31 11.93 5.18
CA ALA A 37 -7.08 10.72 5.43
C ALA A 37 -8.62 10.95 5.48
N PRO A 38 -9.16 11.89 6.28
CA PRO A 38 -10.59 12.15 6.31
C PRO A 38 -11.11 12.80 5.02
N PHE A 39 -10.31 13.64 4.35
CA PHE A 39 -10.70 14.22 3.06
C PHE A 39 -10.89 13.13 2.00
N VAL A 40 -9.93 12.21 1.87
CA VAL A 40 -10.04 11.07 0.95
C VAL A 40 -11.22 10.17 1.32
N GLY A 41 -11.42 9.89 2.61
CA GLY A 41 -12.56 9.10 3.08
C GLY A 41 -13.93 9.71 2.76
N PHE A 42 -14.02 11.04 2.74
CA PHE A 42 -15.24 11.75 2.32
C PHE A 42 -15.55 11.52 0.83
N PHE A 43 -14.56 11.59 -0.06
CA PHE A 43 -14.79 11.28 -1.47
C PHE A 43 -15.03 9.79 -1.73
N GLU A 44 -14.34 8.90 -1.00
CA GLU A 44 -14.55 7.45 -1.05
C GLU A 44 -16.03 7.12 -0.79
N ILE A 45 -16.60 7.61 0.33
CA ILE A 45 -17.99 7.26 0.66
C ILE A 45 -19.00 7.81 -0.36
N LEU A 46 -18.73 8.98 -0.96
CA LEU A 46 -19.57 9.53 -2.04
C LEU A 46 -19.55 8.63 -3.28
N ILE A 47 -18.37 8.16 -3.71
CA ILE A 47 -18.23 7.25 -4.85
C ILE A 47 -18.94 5.93 -4.56
N TRP A 48 -18.75 5.39 -3.35
CA TRP A 48 -19.41 4.16 -2.92
C TRP A 48 -20.94 4.27 -2.95
N LEU A 49 -21.51 5.36 -2.43
CA LEU A 49 -22.95 5.61 -2.42
C LEU A 49 -23.53 5.72 -3.84
N LEU A 50 -22.83 6.41 -4.74
CA LEU A 50 -23.26 6.52 -6.14
C LEU A 50 -23.17 5.18 -6.87
N ALA A 51 -22.12 4.39 -6.60
CA ALA A 51 -21.94 3.07 -7.21
C ALA A 51 -23.01 2.08 -6.74
N ILE A 52 -23.28 2.00 -5.43
CA ILE A 52 -24.27 1.06 -4.89
C ILE A 52 -25.68 1.37 -5.40
N GLN A 53 -26.04 2.65 -5.51
CA GLN A 53 -27.32 3.06 -6.09
C GLN A 53 -27.48 2.53 -7.53
N GLN A 54 -26.45 2.66 -8.36
CA GLN A 54 -26.49 2.19 -9.76
C GLN A 54 -26.62 0.68 -9.86
N ILE A 55 -25.98 -0.07 -8.97
CA ILE A 55 -26.05 -1.54 -8.98
C ILE A 55 -27.41 -2.03 -8.53
N MET A 56 -27.99 -1.41 -7.48
CA MET A 56 -29.32 -1.77 -6.99
C MET A 56 -30.39 -1.59 -8.08
N ILE A 57 -30.27 -0.54 -8.91
CA ILE A 57 -31.19 -0.32 -10.05
C ILE A 57 -30.96 -1.35 -11.17
N ASN A 58 -29.70 -1.72 -11.43
CA ASN A 58 -29.32 -2.60 -12.55
C ASN A 58 -29.09 -4.06 -12.14
N LEU A 59 -29.67 -4.50 -11.01
CA LEU A 59 -29.44 -5.82 -10.42
C LEU A 59 -29.84 -6.98 -11.34
N HIS A 60 -30.76 -6.74 -12.28
CA HIS A 60 -31.23 -7.75 -13.23
C HIS A 60 -30.21 -8.07 -14.34
N ASN A 61 -29.11 -7.30 -14.46
CA ASN A 61 -28.09 -7.52 -15.48
C ASN A 61 -26.85 -8.22 -14.89
N PRO A 62 -26.60 -9.51 -15.24
CA PRO A 62 -25.45 -10.25 -14.70
C PRO A 62 -24.10 -9.64 -15.09
N LEU A 63 -24.02 -8.91 -16.21
CA LEU A 63 -22.80 -8.21 -16.61
C LEU A 63 -22.46 -7.06 -15.64
N CYS A 64 -23.45 -6.37 -15.08
CA CYS A 64 -23.21 -5.32 -14.08
C CYS A 64 -22.66 -5.92 -12.78
N MET A 65 -23.15 -7.08 -12.36
CA MET A 65 -22.63 -7.80 -11.19
C MET A 65 -21.19 -8.26 -11.41
N LEU A 66 -20.90 -8.86 -12.56
CA LEU A 66 -19.54 -9.28 -12.93
C LEU A 66 -18.60 -8.09 -13.00
N ALA A 67 -19.00 -7.00 -13.64
CA ALA A 67 -18.20 -5.77 -13.70
C ALA A 67 -17.94 -5.18 -12.32
N TYR A 68 -18.92 -5.23 -11.40
CA TYR A 68 -18.71 -4.80 -10.02
C TYR A 68 -17.70 -5.67 -9.27
N ALA A 69 -17.87 -6.99 -9.31
CA ALA A 69 -16.97 -7.93 -8.65
C ALA A 69 -15.54 -7.85 -9.23
N ALA A 70 -15.42 -7.78 -10.56
CA ALA A 70 -14.16 -7.60 -11.25
C ALA A 70 -13.52 -6.25 -10.91
N GLY A 71 -14.31 -5.17 -10.85
CA GLY A 71 -13.82 -3.84 -10.48
C GLY A 71 -13.31 -3.81 -9.04
N PHE A 72 -13.98 -4.51 -8.12
CA PHE A 72 -13.51 -4.68 -6.75
C PHE A 72 -12.18 -5.46 -6.68
N ALA A 73 -12.08 -6.59 -7.38
CA ALA A 73 -10.86 -7.39 -7.42
C ALA A 73 -9.68 -6.62 -8.04
N MET A 74 -9.91 -5.95 -9.17
CA MET A 74 -8.90 -5.14 -9.84
C MET A 74 -8.49 -3.92 -9.01
N GLY A 75 -9.45 -3.26 -8.35
CA GLY A 75 -9.16 -2.15 -7.44
C GLY A 75 -8.24 -2.56 -6.30
N ASN A 76 -8.43 -3.75 -5.72
CA ASN A 76 -7.51 -4.27 -4.70
C ASN A 76 -6.11 -4.53 -5.26
N PHE A 77 -6.01 -5.12 -6.46
CA PHE A 77 -4.72 -5.37 -7.11
C PHE A 77 -3.96 -4.07 -7.39
N VAL A 78 -4.66 -3.05 -7.90
CA VAL A 78 -4.09 -1.72 -8.16
C VAL A 78 -3.72 -1.04 -6.84
N GLY A 79 -4.59 -1.12 -5.83
CA GLY A 79 -4.35 -0.59 -4.48
C GLY A 79 -3.09 -1.18 -3.85
N LEU A 80 -2.93 -2.51 -3.88
CA LEU A 80 -1.73 -3.22 -3.41
C LEU A 80 -0.48 -2.79 -4.19
N SER A 81 -0.58 -2.65 -5.52
CA SER A 81 0.54 -2.20 -6.34
C SER A 81 0.95 -0.75 -6.02
N LEU A 82 -0.02 0.12 -5.72
CA LEU A 82 0.22 1.48 -5.25
C LEU A 82 0.81 1.50 -3.85
N GLU A 83 0.29 0.68 -2.95
CA GLU A 83 0.83 0.51 -1.60
C GLU A 83 2.29 0.11 -1.65
N GLN A 84 2.67 -0.88 -2.47
CA GLN A 84 4.06 -1.29 -2.63
C GLN A 84 4.97 -0.15 -3.11
N LYS A 85 4.50 0.66 -4.07
CA LYS A 85 5.25 1.83 -4.56
C LYS A 85 5.38 2.94 -3.52
N LEU A 86 4.32 3.20 -2.76
CA LEU A 86 4.30 4.20 -1.69
C LEU A 86 5.11 3.74 -0.47
N SER A 87 4.98 2.47 -0.10
CA SER A 87 5.63 1.80 1.02
C SER A 87 7.04 1.30 0.71
N MET A 88 7.67 1.75 -0.39
CA MET A 88 9.13 1.84 -0.48
C MET A 88 9.63 2.88 0.52
N GLY A 89 9.41 2.60 1.81
CA GLY A 89 10.04 3.26 2.93
C GLY A 89 11.41 2.64 3.18
N THR A 90 12.16 3.30 4.05
CA THR A 90 13.51 2.88 4.42
C THR A 90 13.50 1.48 5.04
N VAL A 91 14.12 0.52 4.35
CA VAL A 91 14.27 -0.86 4.84
C VAL A 91 15.46 -0.88 5.79
N ILE A 92 15.17 -0.99 7.09
CA ILE A 92 16.23 -1.09 8.11
C ILE A 92 16.73 -2.53 8.14
N VAL A 93 17.95 -2.76 7.61
CA VAL A 93 18.61 -4.06 7.71
C VAL A 93 19.34 -4.13 9.04
N ARG A 94 18.91 -5.06 9.91
CA ARG A 94 19.55 -5.33 11.20
C ARG A 94 20.44 -6.56 11.10
N LEU A 95 21.76 -6.36 11.19
CA LEU A 95 22.75 -7.43 11.18
C LEU A 95 23.34 -7.61 12.58
N ILE A 96 23.39 -8.85 13.07
CA ILE A 96 23.98 -9.21 14.37
C ILE A 96 25.14 -10.16 14.12
N THR A 97 26.35 -9.76 14.49
CA THR A 97 27.55 -10.58 14.26
C THR A 97 28.51 -10.52 15.45
N THR A 98 29.25 -11.59 15.65
CA THR A 98 30.40 -11.67 16.56
C THR A 98 31.73 -11.44 15.85
N LYS A 99 31.72 -11.38 14.51
CA LYS A 99 32.91 -11.16 13.69
C LYS A 99 33.23 -9.67 13.55
N ASP A 100 34.48 -9.36 13.24
CA ASP A 100 34.93 -8.00 12.96
C ASP A 100 34.16 -7.40 11.77
N ILE A 101 33.60 -6.21 12.00
CA ILE A 101 32.76 -5.46 11.06
C ILE A 101 33.51 -4.34 10.35
N SER A 102 34.77 -4.08 10.71
CA SER A 102 35.61 -3.04 10.12
C SER A 102 35.59 -3.05 8.58
N PRO A 103 35.80 -4.19 7.88
CA PRO A 103 35.74 -4.21 6.41
C PRO A 103 34.34 -3.92 5.85
N LEU A 104 33.29 -4.36 6.56
CA LEU A 104 31.90 -4.10 6.14
C LEU A 104 31.54 -2.61 6.31
N LYS A 105 32.02 -2.00 7.39
CA LYS A 105 31.87 -0.57 7.68
C LYS A 105 32.46 0.29 6.57
N GLU A 106 33.67 -0.05 6.13
CA GLU A 106 34.40 0.69 5.11
C GLU A 106 33.70 0.62 3.74
N ILE A 107 33.24 -0.58 3.36
CA ILE A 107 32.47 -0.78 2.13
C ILE A 107 31.14 0.00 2.17
N LEU A 108 30.38 -0.10 3.27
CA LEU A 108 29.07 0.56 3.38
C LEU A 108 29.18 2.10 3.46
N ASN A 109 30.21 2.62 4.15
CA ASN A 109 30.50 4.05 4.18
C ASN A 109 30.91 4.58 2.79
N SER A 110 31.73 3.84 2.04
CA SER A 110 32.12 4.25 0.68
C SER A 110 30.92 4.36 -0.28
N ARG A 111 29.85 3.60 -0.01
CA ARG A 111 28.59 3.62 -0.76
C ARG A 111 27.54 4.59 -0.20
N LYS A 112 27.90 5.41 0.80
CA LYS A 112 27.02 6.40 1.46
C LYS A 112 25.75 5.81 2.13
N PHE A 113 25.79 4.56 2.59
CA PHE A 113 24.69 4.00 3.38
C PHE A 113 24.68 4.57 4.80
N GLY A 114 23.48 4.81 5.36
CA GLY A 114 23.33 5.25 6.74
C GLY A 114 23.63 4.09 7.69
N LEU A 115 24.81 4.10 8.32
CA LEU A 115 25.23 3.02 9.21
C LEU A 115 25.25 3.46 10.68
N THR A 116 24.51 2.76 11.53
CA THR A 116 24.63 2.89 13.00
C THR A 116 25.08 1.56 13.59
N THR A 117 26.09 1.59 14.47
CA THR A 117 26.60 0.39 15.14
C THR A 117 26.35 0.48 16.63
N ILE A 118 25.86 -0.60 17.24
CA ILE A 118 25.62 -0.73 18.67
C ILE A 118 26.39 -1.94 19.19
N SER A 119 27.20 -1.73 20.22
CA SER A 119 27.84 -2.81 20.97
C SER A 119 26.83 -3.44 21.92
N ALA A 120 26.61 -4.75 21.82
CA ALA A 120 25.68 -5.49 22.65
C ALA A 120 26.32 -6.78 23.18
N ARG A 121 25.61 -7.51 24.04
CA ARG A 121 26.09 -8.78 24.61
C ARG A 121 25.02 -9.85 24.42
N GLY A 122 25.37 -10.91 23.71
CA GLY A 122 24.52 -12.08 23.53
C GLY A 122 24.86 -13.17 24.56
N ALA A 123 24.08 -14.25 24.55
CA ALA A 123 24.28 -15.40 25.43
C ALA A 123 25.68 -16.05 25.30
N LYS A 124 26.31 -15.93 24.11
CA LYS A 124 27.63 -16.51 23.81
C LYS A 124 28.79 -15.50 23.90
N GLY A 125 28.55 -14.25 24.33
CA GLY A 125 29.58 -13.22 24.45
C GLY A 125 29.23 -11.88 23.79
N PRO A 126 30.21 -10.98 23.62
CA PRO A 126 29.99 -9.67 22.98
C PRO A 126 29.58 -9.84 21.52
N VAL A 127 28.59 -9.06 21.08
CA VAL A 127 28.09 -9.01 19.70
C VAL A 127 28.00 -7.57 19.25
N GLN A 128 28.05 -7.34 17.94
CA GLN A 128 27.78 -6.03 17.36
C GLN A 128 26.50 -6.09 16.55
N ILE A 129 25.64 -5.10 16.75
CA ILE A 129 24.39 -4.91 16.04
C ILE A 129 24.56 -3.72 15.10
N LEU A 130 24.30 -3.94 13.82
CA LEU A 130 24.39 -2.91 12.79
C LEU A 130 22.98 -2.64 12.27
N TYR A 131 22.64 -1.35 12.23
CA TYR A 131 21.46 -0.84 11.58
C TYR A 131 21.93 -0.15 10.30
N ILE A 132 21.48 -0.69 9.17
CA ILE A 132 21.71 -0.12 7.84
C ILE A 132 20.39 0.47 7.38
N VAL A 133 20.41 1.75 7.06
CA VAL A 133 19.29 2.61 6.70
C VAL A 133 19.47 3.09 5.27
#